data_AF-A0A6G4JC13-F1
#
_entry.id   AF-A0A6G4JC13-F1
#
_cell.length_a   1.000
_cell.length_b   1.000
_cell.length_c   1.000
_cell.angle_alpha   90.00
_cell.angle_beta   90.00
_cell.angle_gamma   90.00
#
_symmetry.space_group_name_H-M   'P 1'
#
loop_
_entity.id
_entity.type
_entity.pdbx_description
1 polymer ?
#
loop_
_entity_poly.entity_id
_entity_poly.type
_entity_poly.pdbx_seq_one_letter_code
_entity_poly.pdbx_strand_id
1 'polypeptide(L)'
;MSYSIGIDYGTASGRVFLINTTNGQVVSKFVKPYTHGVIESELNGLKIPHTYALQNSNDYLEIMEEGISYIVRESKIDPDNIVGIGIDLSLIHI
;
A
#
# COMPACT_ATOMS: atom_id res chain seq x y z
N MET A 1 11.46 -22.16 0.49
CA MET A 1 10.41 -21.57 1.36
C MET A 1 9.75 -20.50 0.51
N SER A 2 8.43 -20.52 0.32
CA SER A 2 7.74 -19.55 -0.52
C SER A 2 7.16 -18.39 0.28
N TYR A 3 7.07 -17.23 -0.38
CA TYR A 3 6.54 -16.00 0.19
C TYR A 3 5.46 -15.40 -0.71
N SER A 4 4.59 -14.58 -0.13
CA SER A 4 3.64 -13.77 -0.87
C SER A 4 3.72 -12.32 -0.39
N ILE A 5 3.39 -11.38 -1.27
CA ILE A 5 3.27 -9.97 -0.91
C ILE A 5 1.79 -9.64 -0.71
N GLY A 6 1.47 -9.06 0.44
CA GLY A 6 0.16 -8.46 0.69
C GLY A 6 0.28 -6.93 0.67
N ILE A 7 -0.57 -6.26 -0.10
CA ILE A 7 -0.69 -4.80 -0.07
C ILE A 7 -2.07 -4.46 0.49
N ASP A 8 -2.11 -3.62 1.50
CA ASP A 8 -3.32 -3.15 2.16
C ASP A 8 -3.39 -1.63 2.02
N TYR A 9 -4.25 -1.19 1.11
CA TYR A 9 -4.54 0.21 0.86
C TYR A 9 -5.69 0.67 1.77
N GLY A 10 -5.32 1.30 2.89
CA GLY A 10 -6.26 1.96 3.79
C GLY A 10 -6.69 3.33 3.26
N THR A 11 -7.46 4.05 4.08
CA THR A 11 -8.00 5.38 3.71
C THR A 11 -6.93 6.47 3.60
N ALA A 12 -5.92 6.48 4.47
CA ALA A 12 -4.91 7.55 4.52
C ALA A 12 -3.46 7.04 4.43
N SER A 13 -3.29 5.73 4.28
CA SER A 13 -1.98 5.09 4.20
C SER A 13 -2.07 3.74 3.50
N GLY A 14 -0.95 3.31 2.95
CA GLY A 14 -0.77 1.95 2.45
C GLY A 14 0.22 1.16 3.29
N ARG A 15 0.04 -0.15 3.31
CA ARG A 15 0.89 -1.11 4.01
C ARG A 15 1.29 -2.22 3.05
N VAL A 16 2.56 -2.62 3.09
CA VAL A 16 3.07 -3.76 2.30
C VAL A 16 3.68 -4.77 3.26
N PHE A 17 3.31 -6.03 3.07
CA PHE A 17 3.73 -7.15 3.91
C PHE A 17 4.40 -8.21 3.06
N LEU A 18 5.51 -8.77 3.55
CA LEU A 18 6.05 -10.03 3.08
C LEU A 18 5.60 -11.14 4.03
N ILE A 19 4.90 -12.15 3.52
CA ILE A 19 4.29 -13.21 4.32
C ILE A 19 4.86 -14.56 3.93
N ASN A 20 5.32 -15.34 4.91
CA ASN A 20 5.68 -16.74 4.70
C ASN A 20 4.43 -17.57 4.46
N THR A 21 4.34 -18.25 3.31
CA THR A 21 3.12 -18.96 2.90
C THR A 21 2.89 -20.27 3.68
N THR A 22 3.89 -20.76 4.41
CA THR A 22 3.80 -22.02 5.16
C THR A 22 3.12 -21.83 6.51
N ASN A 23 3.34 -20.68 7.15
CA ASN A 23 2.90 -20.43 8.54
C ASN A 23 2.20 -19.08 8.75
N GLY A 24 2.05 -18.26 7.70
CA GLY A 24 1.38 -16.96 7.77
C GLY A 24 2.18 -15.87 8.50
N GLN A 25 3.46 -16.12 8.84
CA GLN A 25 4.28 -15.14 9.55
C GLN A 25 4.57 -13.93 8.65
N VAL A 26 4.38 -12.73 9.21
CA VAL A 26 4.88 -11.49 8.60
C VAL A 26 6.40 -11.42 8.81
N VAL A 27 7.13 -11.52 7.70
CA VAL A 27 8.60 -11.50 7.67
C VAL A 27 9.12 -10.07 7.66
N SER A 28 8.47 -9.21 6.88
CA SER A 28 8.80 -7.80 6.76
C SER A 28 7.53 -6.98 6.52
N LYS A 29 7.56 -5.72 6.94
CA LYS A 29 6.43 -4.79 6.81
C LYS A 29 6.93 -3.39 6.49
N PHE A 30 6.25 -2.75 5.55
CA PHE A 30 6.38 -1.34 5.22
C PHE A 30 5.04 -0.63 5.44
N VAL A 31 5.07 0.60 5.95
CA VAL A 31 3.89 1.44 6.14
C VAL A 31 4.24 2.85 5.74
N LYS A 32 3.39 3.49 4.94
CA LYS A 32 3.57 4.87 4.52
C LYS A 32 2.23 5.60 4.43
N PRO A 33 2.10 6.80 5.03
CA PRO A 33 0.99 7.70 4.74
C PRO A 33 0.96 8.08 3.27
N TYR A 34 -0.22 8.21 2.69
CA TYR A 34 -0.36 8.73 1.33
C TYR A 34 0.17 10.17 1.26
N THR A 35 0.99 10.47 0.25
CA THR A 35 1.62 11.77 0.09
C THR A 35 0.61 12.90 0.03
N HIS A 36 -0.57 12.67 -0.56
CA HIS A 36 -1.64 13.66 -0.64
C HIS A 36 -2.76 13.45 0.39
N GLY A 37 -2.69 12.37 1.19
CA GLY A 37 -3.73 12.04 2.16
C GLY A 37 -5.13 11.87 1.53
N VAL A 38 -6.17 12.17 2.31
CA VAL A 38 -7.54 12.30 1.79
C VAL A 38 -7.75 13.76 1.39
N ILE A 39 -8.26 13.98 0.18
CA ILE A 39 -8.50 15.31 -0.38
C ILE A 39 -9.97 15.67 -0.16
N GLU A 40 -10.26 16.51 0.84
CA GLU A 40 -11.63 16.86 1.26
C GLU A 40 -11.96 18.36 1.13
N SER A 41 -10.96 19.21 0.91
CA SER A 41 -11.12 20.66 0.97
C SER A 41 -10.85 21.37 -0.36
N GLU A 42 -9.76 20.98 -1.04
CA GLU A 42 -9.29 21.66 -2.24
C GLU A 42 -8.60 20.68 -3.19
N LEU A 43 -8.91 20.78 -4.49
CA LEU A 43 -8.24 20.05 -5.56
C LEU A 43 -7.69 21.05 -6.58
N ASN A 44 -6.37 21.06 -6.78
CA ASN A 44 -5.68 21.96 -7.72
C ASN A 44 -6.01 23.46 -7.53
N GLY A 45 -6.07 23.95 -6.28
CA GLY A 45 -6.42 25.36 -6.02
C GLY A 45 -7.93 25.65 -5.97
N LEU A 46 -8.78 24.68 -6.28
CA LEU A 46 -10.22 24.84 -6.33
C LEU A 46 -10.88 24.14 -5.14
N LYS A 47 -11.65 24.90 -4.36
CA LYS A 47 -12.44 24.32 -3.26
C LYS A 47 -13.41 23.27 -3.81
N ILE A 48 -13.48 22.14 -3.12
CA ILE A 48 -14.44 21.07 -3.42
C ILE A 48 -15.56 21.05 -2.37
N PRO A 49 -16.77 20.57 -2.71
CA PRO A 49 -17.84 20.43 -1.74
C PRO A 49 -17.47 19.46 -0.63
N HIS A 50 -17.92 19.72 0.61
CA HIS A 50 -17.64 18.88 1.78
C HIS A 50 -18.20 17.45 1.71
N THR A 51 -19.00 17.14 0.71
CA THR A 51 -19.50 15.79 0.44
C THR A 51 -18.49 14.93 -0.31
N TYR A 52 -17.40 15.51 -0.82
CA TYR A 52 -16.36 14.76 -1.54
C TYR A 52 -15.22 14.38 -0.61
N ALA A 53 -14.76 13.15 -0.77
CA ALA A 53 -13.49 12.68 -0.24
C ALA A 53 -12.75 11.94 -1.37
N LEU A 54 -11.72 12.61 -1.91
CA LEU A 54 -10.96 12.14 -3.06
C LEU A 54 -9.60 11.56 -2.64
N GLN A 55 -9.00 10.75 -3.50
CA GLN A 55 -7.64 10.23 -3.32
C GLN A 55 -6.81 10.46 -4.60
N ASN A 56 -5.50 10.60 -4.43
CA ASN A 56 -4.55 10.66 -5.54
C ASN A 56 -4.08 9.24 -5.90
N SER A 57 -4.32 8.79 -7.14
CA SER A 57 -3.95 7.44 -7.58
C SER A 57 -2.44 7.19 -7.57
N ASN A 58 -1.61 8.22 -7.71
CA ASN A 58 -0.16 8.08 -7.67
C ASN A 58 0.33 7.65 -6.28
N ASP A 59 -0.42 7.97 -5.21
CA ASP A 59 -0.06 7.54 -3.87
C ASP A 59 -0.11 6.01 -3.75
N TYR A 60 -0.99 5.33 -4.48
CA TYR A 60 -1.01 3.86 -4.48
C TYR A 60 0.20 3.25 -5.17
N LEU A 61 0.66 3.87 -6.26
CA LEU A 61 1.89 3.46 -6.96
C LEU A 61 3.10 3.65 -6.07
N GLU A 62 3.18 4.79 -5.37
CA GLU A 62 4.26 5.09 -4.44
C GLU A 62 4.36 4.05 -3.31
N ILE A 63 3.23 3.62 -2.73
CA ILE A 63 3.20 2.53 -1.74
C ILE A 63 3.73 1.23 -2.33
N MET A 64 3.33 0.88 -3.55
CA MET A 64 3.76 -0.36 -4.20
C MET A 64 5.26 -0.34 -4.48
N GLU A 65 5.75 0.72 -5.12
CA GLU A 65 7.15 0.87 -5.52
C GLU A 65 8.08 0.91 -4.30
N GLU A 66 7.79 1.78 -3.33
CA GLU A 66 8.63 1.91 -2.13
C GLU A 66 8.49 0.70 -1.21
N GLY A 67 7.27 0.22 -1.01
CA GLY A 67 6.99 -0.87 -0.10
C GLY A 67 7.59 -2.19 -0.56
N ILE A 68 7.39 -2.57 -1.83
CA ILE A 68 7.98 -3.80 -2.38
C ILE A 68 9.51 -3.71 -2.37
N SER A 69 10.07 -2.59 -2.82
CA SER A 69 11.52 -2.38 -2.80
C SER A 69 12.09 -2.48 -1.38
N TYR A 70 11.39 -1.92 -0.40
CA TYR A 70 11.78 -1.99 1.01
C TYR A 70 11.77 -3.43 1.52
N ILE A 71 10.65 -4.17 1.37
CA ILE A 71 10.51 -5.50 1.97
C ILE A 71 11.47 -6.52 1.34
N VAL A 72 11.74 -6.42 0.03
CA VAL A 72 12.70 -7.31 -0.66
C VAL A 72 14.12 -7.04 -0.15
N ARG A 73 14.51 -5.76 -0.03
CA ARG A 73 15.85 -5.37 0.45
C ARG A 73 16.06 -5.73 1.92
N GLU A 74 15.06 -5.51 2.77
CA GLU A 74 15.17 -5.69 4.22
C GLU A 74 15.16 -7.17 4.62
N SER A 75 14.26 -7.96 4.03
CA SER A 75 14.09 -9.38 4.38
C SER A 75 15.21 -10.29 3.88
N LYS A 76 16.01 -9.83 2.91
CA LYS A 76 17.10 -10.60 2.28
C LYS A 76 16.67 -11.97 1.72
N ILE A 77 15.39 -12.11 1.37
CA ILE A 77 14.92 -13.30 0.66
C ILE A 77 15.39 -13.27 -0.79
N ASP A 78 15.47 -14.45 -1.40
CA ASP A 78 15.63 -14.56 -2.84
C ASP A 78 14.26 -14.29 -3.51
N PRO A 79 14.14 -13.24 -4.37
CA PRO A 79 12.88 -12.84 -5.01
C PRO A 79 12.19 -13.94 -5.81
N ASP A 80 12.92 -14.93 -6.32
CA ASP A 80 12.35 -16.07 -7.05
C ASP A 80 11.44 -16.94 -6.16
N ASN A 81 11.51 -16.78 -4.84
CA ASN A 81 10.63 -17.44 -3.89
C ASN A 81 9.30 -16.71 -3.64
N ILE A 82 9.09 -15.53 -4.23
CA ILE A 82 7.82 -14.80 -4.14
C ILE A 82 6.87 -15.36 -5.20
N VAL A 83 5.81 -16.02 -4.74
CA VAL A 83 4.90 -16.79 -5.63
C VAL A 83 3.63 -16.03 -6.02
N GLY A 84 3.41 -14.84 -5.46
CA GLY A 84 2.24 -14.02 -5.79
C GLY A 84 2.11 -12.74 -4.99
N ILE A 85 1.22 -11.88 -5.45
CA ILE A 85 0.87 -10.60 -4.83
C ILE A 85 -0.66 -10.51 -4.71
N GLY A 86 -1.15 -10.08 -3.55
CA GLY A 86 -2.56 -9.78 -3.30
C GLY A 86 -2.75 -8.35 -2.82
N ILE A 87 -3.91 -7.76 -3.16
CA ILE A 87 -4.27 -6.40 -2.79
C ILE A 87 -5.60 -6.42 -2.04
N ASP A 88 -5.64 -5.74 -0.90
CA ASP A 88 -6.86 -5.32 -0.22
C ASP A 88 -6.99 -3.80 -0.32
N LEU A 89 -8.21 -3.31 -0.56
CA LEU A 89 -8.48 -1.90 -0.81
C LEU A 89 -9.73 -1.46 -0.06
N SER A 90 -9.57 -0.44 0.77
CA SER A 90 -10.68 0.30 1.34
C SER A 90 -11.14 1.39 0.36
N LEU A 91 -12.41 1.31 -0.07
CA LEU A 91 -13.04 2.40 -0.80
C LEU A 91 -13.49 3.49 0.18
N ILE A 92 -13.24 4.74 -0.18
CA ILE A 92 -13.94 5.87 0.45
C ILE A 92 -15.34 5.91 -0.18
N HIS A 93 -16.40 5.89 0.64
CA HIS A 93 -17.76 6.13 0.16
C HIS A 93 -17.84 7.55 -0.38
N ILE A 94 -18.22 7.67 -1.66
CA ILE A 94 -18.46 8.94 -2.36
C ILE A 94 -19.89 9.40 -2.09
#